data_AF-A0A532AH22-F1
#
_entry.id   AF-A0A532AH22-F1
#
_cell.length_a   1.000
_cell.length_b   1.000
_cell.length_c   1.000
_cell.angle_alpha   90.00
_cell.angle_beta   90.00
_cell.angle_gamma   90.00
#
_symmetry.space_group_name_H-M   'P 1'
#
loop_
_entity.id
_entity.type
_entity.pdbx_description
1 polymer ?
#
loop_
_entity_poly.entity_id
_entity_poly.type
_entity_poly.pdbx_seq_one_letter_code
_entity_poly.pdbx_strand_id
1 'polypeptide(L)' 'ATLSFSNAILEAAALGFLGVGAQPPTPEWGTMLATAREFILRAPWVVTFPGLAILITVLAINLIGDGLRDAFDPKLKRS' A
#
# COMPACT_ATOMS: atom_id res chain seq x y z
N ALA A 1 15.52 4.99 2.40
CA ALA A 1 14.36 5.55 3.13
C ALA A 1 13.04 5.03 2.55
N THR A 2 12.85 5.08 1.23
CA THR A 2 11.60 4.69 0.55
C THR A 2 11.12 3.26 0.82
N LEU A 3 12.01 2.26 0.76
CA LEU A 3 11.66 0.86 1.03
C LEU A 3 11.10 0.62 2.43
N SER A 4 11.60 1.36 3.43
CA SER A 4 11.11 1.25 4.81
C SER A 4 9.68 1.79 4.94
N PHE A 5 9.34 2.86 4.22
CA PHE A 5 8.01 3.44 4.26
C PHE A 5 6.99 2.57 3.50
N SER A 6 7.36 2.07 2.32
CA SER A 6 6.57 1.09 1.57
C SER A 6 6.30 -0.17 2.40
N ASN A 7 7.30 -0.66 3.13
CA ASN A 7 7.16 -1.80 4.03
C ASN A 7 6.20 -1.51 5.19
N ALA A 8 6.29 -0.33 5.82
CA ALA A 8 5.39 0.07 6.90
C ALA A 8 3.92 0.12 6.45
N ILE A 9 3.64 0.56 5.22
CA ILE A 9 2.28 0.55 4.65
C ILE A 9 1.77 -0.88 4.47
N LEU A 10 2.60 -1.76 3.93
CA LEU A 10 2.25 -3.17 3.73
C LEU A 10 2.02 -3.87 5.08
N GLU A 11 2.85 -3.58 6.09
CA GLU A 11 2.66 -4.08 7.45
C GLU A 11 1.37 -3.57 8.09
N ALA A 12 1.06 -2.28 7.96
CA ALA A 12 -0.20 -1.72 8.46
C ALA A 12 -1.42 -2.37 7.79
N ALA A 13 -1.39 -2.53 6.47
CA ALA A 13 -2.45 -3.22 5.73
C ALA A 13 -2.56 -4.70 6.12
N ALA A 14 -1.43 -5.39 6.36
CA ALA A 14 -1.42 -6.77 6.83
C ALA A 14 -1.99 -6.90 8.24
N LEU A 15 -1.66 -5.99 9.16
CA LEU A 15 -2.25 -5.95 10.50
C LEU A 15 -3.76 -5.68 10.45
N GLY A 16 -4.19 -4.77 9.58
CA GLY A 16 -5.61 -4.55 9.28
C GLY A 16 -6.28 -5.80 8.74
N PHE A 17 -5.63 -6.50 7.81
CA PHE A 17 -6.12 -7.75 7.26
C PHE A 17 -6.26 -8.88 8.30
N LEU A 18 -5.35 -8.90 9.29
CA LEU A 18 -5.40 -9.82 10.43
C LEU A 18 -6.47 -9.42 11.47
N GLY A 19 -7.16 -8.29 11.30
CA GLY A 19 -8.23 -7.82 12.19
C GLY A 19 -7.76 -6.95 13.36
N VAL A 20 -6.48 -6.55 13.36
CA VAL A 20 -5.89 -5.65 14.36
C VAL A 20 -5.91 -4.18 13.88
N GLY A 21 -6.60 -3.93 12.76
CA GLY A 21 -6.74 -2.61 12.17
C GLY A 21 -7.77 -1.72 12.86
N ALA A 22 -8.03 -0.58 12.22
CA ALA A 22 -9.02 0.37 12.71
C ALA A 22 -10.41 -0.27 12.71
N GLN A 23 -11.14 -0.12 13.81
CA GLN A 23 -12.47 -0.70 13.96
C GLN A 23 -13.51 0.14 13.20
N PRO A 24 -14.59 -0.45 12.71
CA PRO A 24 -15.73 0.31 12.20
C PRO A 24 -16.16 1.39 13.20
N PRO A 25 -16.53 2.62 12.76
CA PRO A 25 -16.88 3.03 11.40
C PRO A 25 -15.70 3.57 10.57
N THR A 26 -14.48 3.57 11.11
CA THR A 26 -13.33 4.15 10.38
C THR A 26 -12.92 3.26 9.20
N PRO A 27 -12.85 3.80 7.97
CA PRO A 27 -12.45 3.04 6.80
C PRO A 27 -10.95 2.76 6.84
N GLU A 28 -10.57 1.48 6.78
CA GLU A 28 -9.18 1.02 6.76
C GLU A 28 -9.05 -0.13 5.76
N TRP A 29 -8.11 0.00 4.81
CA TRP A 29 -8.06 -0.87 3.62
C TRP A 29 -7.74 -2.34 3.95
N GLY A 30 -6.88 -2.61 4.93
CA GLY A 30 -6.56 -3.97 5.37
C GLY A 30 -7.78 -4.68 5.96
N THR A 31 -8.51 -4.00 6.84
CA THR A 31 -9.73 -4.50 7.48
C THR A 31 -10.86 -4.66 6.46
N MET A 32 -10.94 -3.79 5.46
CA MET A 32 -11.85 -3.95 4.32
C MET A 32 -11.52 -5.22 3.50
N LEU A 33 -10.24 -5.53 3.27
CA LEU A 33 -9.84 -6.79 2.63
C LEU A 33 -10.20 -8.01 3.50
N ALA A 34 -10.03 -7.91 4.82
CA ALA A 34 -10.38 -8.98 5.76
C ALA A 34 -11.86 -9.35 5.71
N THR A 35 -12.72 -8.33 5.68
CA THR A 35 -14.18 -8.50 5.63
C THR A 35 -14.68 -8.85 4.23
N ALA A 36 -14.00 -8.39 3.17
CA ALA A 36 -14.35 -8.71 1.78
C ALA A 36 -14.20 -10.19 1.42
N ARG A 37 -13.43 -10.98 2.20
CA ARG A 37 -13.18 -12.41 1.94
C ARG A 37 -14.46 -13.23 1.75
N GLU A 38 -15.51 -12.91 2.50
CA GLU A 38 -16.80 -13.60 2.47
C GLU A 38 -17.63 -13.24 1.22
N PHE A 39 -17.28 -12.15 0.56
CA PHE A 39 -17.98 -11.61 -0.58
C PHE A 39 -17.22 -11.78 -1.90
N ILE A 40 -16.02 -12.37 -1.92
CA ILE A 40 -15.18 -12.49 -3.12
C ILE A 40 -15.93 -13.08 -4.31
N LEU A 41 -16.73 -14.13 -4.08
CA LEU A 41 -17.49 -14.80 -5.14
C LEU A 41 -18.73 -14.02 -5.59
N ARG A 42 -19.25 -13.12 -4.75
CA ARG A 42 -20.51 -12.39 -4.99
C ARG A 42 -20.27 -10.95 -5.46
N ALA A 43 -19.22 -10.33 -4.97
CA ALA A 43 -18.90 -8.92 -5.15
C ALA A 43 -17.37 -8.74 -5.20
N PRO A 44 -16.69 -9.23 -6.25
CA PRO A 44 -15.23 -9.20 -6.33
C PRO A 44 -14.64 -7.78 -6.23
N TRP A 45 -15.40 -6.76 -6.62
CA TRP A 45 -14.97 -5.37 -6.48
C TRP A 45 -14.66 -4.95 -5.04
N VAL A 46 -15.29 -5.56 -4.02
CA VAL A 46 -15.06 -5.19 -2.62
C VAL A 46 -13.66 -5.56 -2.12
N VAL A 47 -13.00 -6.54 -2.77
CA VAL A 47 -11.59 -6.86 -2.52
C VAL A 47 -10.66 -6.11 -3.49
N THR A 48 -11.10 -5.89 -4.74
CA THR A 48 -10.29 -5.24 -5.77
C THR A 48 -9.97 -3.79 -5.45
N PHE A 49 -10.95 -2.99 -5.00
CA PHE A 49 -10.72 -1.56 -4.76
C PHE A 49 -9.69 -1.30 -3.63
N PRO A 50 -9.82 -1.89 -2.43
CA PRO A 50 -8.81 -1.73 -1.38
C PRO A 50 -7.44 -2.28 -1.79
N GLY A 51 -7.40 -3.43 -2.48
CA GLY A 51 -6.15 -4.01 -2.96
C GLY A 51 -5.42 -3.13 -3.97
N LEU A 52 -6.16 -2.53 -4.91
CA LEU A 52 -5.60 -1.62 -5.90
C LEU A 52 -5.14 -0.29 -5.27
N ALA A 53 -5.86 0.22 -4.28
CA ALA A 53 -5.46 1.43 -3.56
C ALA A 53 -4.11 1.23 -2.83
N ILE A 54 -3.92 0.10 -2.15
CA ILE A 54 -2.64 -0.26 -1.52
C ILE A 54 -1.53 -0.36 -2.58
N LEU A 55 -1.80 -1.08 -3.68
CA LEU A 55 -0.84 -1.25 -4.77
C LEU A 55 -0.37 0.10 -5.35
N ILE A 56 -1.32 0.97 -5.72
CA ILE A 56 -1.01 2.29 -6.28
C ILE A 56 -0.23 3.13 -5.28
N THR A 57 -0.60 3.10 -4.01
CA THR A 57 0.09 3.87 -2.96
C THR A 57 1.56 3.42 -2.81
N VAL A 58 1.79 2.11 -2.72
CA VAL A 58 3.14 1.55 -2.62
C VAL A 58 3.96 1.85 -3.87
N LEU A 59 3.37 1.70 -5.06
CA LEU A 59 4.04 2.03 -6.32
C LEU A 59 4.38 3.52 -6.42
N ALA A 60 3.44 4.41 -6.10
CA ALA A 60 3.67 5.84 -6.14
C ALA A 60 4.82 6.26 -5.22
N ILE A 61 4.86 5.72 -4.00
CA ILE A 61 5.94 6.04 -3.06
C ILE A 61 7.28 5.48 -3.55
N ASN A 62 7.31 4.24 -4.04
CA ASN A 62 8.52 3.65 -4.60
C ASN A 62 9.05 4.50 -5.76
N LEU A 63 8.19 4.85 -6.72
CA LEU A 63 8.56 5.67 -7.88
C LEU A 63 8.99 7.09 -7.50
N ILE A 64 8.32 7.74 -6.55
CA ILE A 64 8.73 9.06 -6.05
C ILE A 64 10.09 8.96 -5.37
N GLY A 65 10.31 7.92 -4.56
CA GLY A 65 11.58 7.73 -3.89
C GLY A 65 12.72 7.44 -4.85
N ASP A 66 12.47 6.65 -5.90
CA ASP A 66 13.45 6.38 -6.96
C ASP A 66 13.70 7.64 -7.81
N GLY A 67 12.66 8.38 -8.20
CA GLY A 67 12.79 9.63 -8.94
C GLY A 67 13.50 10.75 -8.15
N LEU A 68 13.22 10.87 -6.85
CA LEU A 68 13.96 11.75 -5.96
C LEU A 68 15.42 11.29 -5.85
N ARG A 69 15.67 9.99 -5.69
CA ARG A 69 17.02 9.44 -5.64
C ARG A 69 17.79 9.77 -6.90
N ASP A 70 17.21 9.55 -8.08
CA ASP A 70 17.84 9.84 -9.37
C ASP A 70 18.12 11.34 -9.56
N ALA A 71 17.19 12.20 -9.13
CA ALA A 71 17.40 13.65 -9.14
C ALA A 71 18.49 14.13 -8.17
N PHE A 72 18.70 13.41 -7.07
CA PHE A 72 19.70 13.73 -6.04
C PHE A 72 21.00 12.89 -6.13
N ASP A 73 21.13 11.93 -7.07
CA ASP A 73 22.35 11.14 -7.26
C ASP A 73 23.28 11.85 -8.28
N PRO A 74 24.37 12.50 -7.86
CA PRO A 74 25.16 13.42 -8.70
C PRO A 74 26.17 12.70 -9.61
N LYS A 75 25.88 11.48 -10.05
CA LYS A 75 26.86 10.63 -10.76
C LYS A 75 27.08 10.97 -12.24
N LEU A 76 26.44 12.01 -12.77
CA LEU A 76 26.68 12.49 -14.15
C LEU A 76 27.66 13.67 -14.26
N LYS A 77 28.59 13.85 -13.31
CA LYS A 77 29.57 14.96 -13.35
C LYS A 77 31.05 14.58 -13.21
N ARG A 78 31.41 13.34 -13.53
CA ARG A 78 32.82 12.93 -13.73
C ARG A 78 32.92 11.91 -14.87
N SER A 79 32.95 12.40 -16.11
CA SER A 79 33.79 11.85 -17.18
C SER A 79 34.31 12.99 -18.03
#